data_AF-A0A8H3HHL6-F1
#
_entry.id   AF-A0A8H3HHL6-F1
#
_cell.length_a   1.000
_cell.length_b   1.000
_cell.length_c   1.000
_cell.angle_alpha   90.00
_cell.angle_beta   90.00
_cell.angle_gamma   90.00
#
_symmetry.space_group_name_H-M   'P 1'
#
loop_
_entity.id
_entity.type
_entity.pdbx_description
1 polymer ?
#
loop_
_entity_poly.entity_id
_entity_poly.type
_entity_poly.pdbx_seq_one_letter_code
_entity_poly.pdbx_strand_id
1 'polypeptide(L)'
;MKFAVPFLLALGGLVSAQDFSDDYKNPLLAKVLLYTYTDGFRHDSIPTAIEQLKAWGPYYNISFDATEDQKDFTEANLAKYDALLFVHTTENIFNGSAQDAFSDYLSKGGNFAGIHAASVAFVSKTWPPWTDTLGSSFDHHPARQTATFVKEMTGHPATNPTPDRWSFDEEVYSFSSDPRSLGAKLLYSVDPASYKENSVVKEQGTPHPIAWYQDYAAGAIIKPGGVAGRSFFSSLGHNNSTWMDDTFMKHVMGGLSWTFASNTTRVAAGLYPDGQVTVRLGASNANASAVAFSAWTPVVGSSQTAPPPPPPKSTPTQSSSGPESTGGANASSNSAMISAPAGVWAVGVAALGALFGASF
;
A
#
# COMPACT_ATOMS: atom_id res chain seq x y z
N MET A 1 72.99 41.40 6.97
CA MET A 1 72.09 40.51 6.20
C MET A 1 70.68 40.75 6.69
N LYS A 2 69.78 41.17 5.78
CA LYS A 2 68.37 41.44 6.07
C LYS A 2 67.60 40.12 5.98
N PHE A 3 66.88 39.74 7.04
CA PHE A 3 65.80 38.77 6.95
C PHE A 3 64.52 39.42 7.47
N ALA A 4 63.59 39.62 6.54
CA ALA A 4 62.24 40.05 6.83
C ALA A 4 61.42 38.83 7.29
N VAL A 5 60.75 38.94 8.42
CA VAL A 5 59.74 37.97 8.88
C VAL A 5 58.37 38.57 8.55
N PRO A 6 57.49 37.90 7.80
CA PRO A 6 56.16 38.43 7.57
C PRO A 6 55.30 38.19 8.83
N PHE A 7 54.65 39.27 9.26
CA PHE A 7 53.64 39.29 10.31
C PHE A 7 52.34 38.72 9.71
N LEU A 8 51.98 37.48 10.05
CA LEU A 8 50.66 36.94 9.74
C LEU A 8 49.68 37.45 10.82
N LEU A 9 48.80 38.37 10.45
CA LEU A 9 47.61 38.70 11.23
C LEU A 9 46.68 37.48 11.24
N ALA A 10 46.61 36.76 12.36
CA ALA A 10 45.53 35.82 12.61
C ALA A 10 44.30 36.62 13.07
N LEU A 11 43.36 36.88 12.15
CA LEU A 11 42.00 37.27 12.50
C LEU A 11 41.34 36.05 13.18
N GLY A 12 41.40 36.00 14.51
CA GLY A 12 40.59 35.10 15.32
C GLY A 12 39.13 35.52 15.24
N GLY A 13 38.42 35.04 14.23
CA GLY A 13 36.96 35.06 14.24
C GLY A 13 36.48 34.12 15.36
N LEU A 14 35.94 34.69 16.42
CA LEU A 14 35.07 33.97 17.34
C LEU A 14 33.86 33.48 16.54
N VAL A 15 33.95 32.25 16.04
CA VAL A 15 32.75 31.50 15.68
C VAL A 15 32.11 31.14 17.01
N SER A 16 31.11 31.93 17.41
CA SER A 16 30.15 31.45 18.41
C SER A 16 29.60 30.14 17.86
N ALA A 17 29.88 29.03 18.54
CA ALA A 17 29.12 27.81 18.34
C ALA A 17 27.66 28.20 18.60
N GLN A 18 26.87 28.29 17.53
CA GLN A 18 25.43 28.28 17.68
C GLN A 18 25.11 26.92 18.25
N ASP A 19 24.63 26.89 19.49
CA ASP A 19 24.04 25.70 20.08
C ASP A 19 22.84 25.30 19.19
N PHE A 20 23.08 24.36 18.28
CA PHE A 20 22.01 23.69 17.57
C PHE A 20 21.30 22.78 18.59
N SER A 21 20.00 22.99 18.78
CA SER A 21 19.16 22.11 19.59
C SER A 21 19.33 20.64 19.18
N ASP A 22 19.15 19.70 20.11
CA ASP A 22 19.18 18.24 19.91
C ASP A 22 18.23 17.69 18.79
N ASP A 23 17.43 18.57 18.18
CA ASP A 23 16.46 18.27 17.12
C ASP A 23 16.99 18.33 15.68
N TYR A 24 18.30 18.45 15.44
CA TYR A 24 18.86 18.22 14.09
C TYR A 24 18.95 16.71 13.76
N LYS A 25 17.83 16.00 13.92
CA LYS A 25 17.65 14.58 13.58
C LYS A 25 17.49 14.47 12.07
N ASN A 26 18.61 14.20 11.38
CA ASN A 26 18.70 13.79 9.97
C ASN A 26 17.63 14.42 9.03
N PRO A 27 17.93 15.57 8.38
CA PRO A 27 16.97 16.28 7.52
C PRO A 27 16.51 15.48 6.31
N LEU A 28 17.12 14.32 6.03
CA LEU A 28 16.76 13.41 4.96
C LEU A 28 15.83 12.27 5.43
N LEU A 29 15.47 12.15 6.71
CA LEU A 29 14.68 11.02 7.24
C LEU A 29 13.19 11.14 6.89
N ALA A 30 12.64 10.19 6.13
CA ALA A 30 11.21 10.17 5.78
C ALA A 30 10.43 9.62 6.96
N LYS A 31 9.29 10.26 7.24
CA LYS A 31 8.34 9.78 8.24
C LYS A 31 7.15 9.12 7.56
N VAL A 32 6.92 7.85 7.83
CA VAL A 32 5.80 7.08 7.28
C VAL A 32 4.86 6.67 8.39
N LEU A 33 3.57 6.98 8.24
CA LEU A 33 2.52 6.39 9.09
C LEU A 33 2.18 5.01 8.51
N LEU A 34 2.53 3.96 9.24
CA LEU A 34 2.21 2.58 8.90
C LEU A 34 0.88 2.19 9.56
N TYR A 35 -0.15 1.97 8.76
CA TYR A 35 -1.49 1.63 9.23
C TYR A 35 -1.85 0.18 8.91
N THR A 36 -2.34 -0.55 9.93
CA THR A 36 -2.57 -2.01 9.86
C THR A 36 -3.94 -2.45 10.42
N TYR A 37 -4.87 -1.50 10.60
CA TYR A 37 -6.23 -1.81 11.08
C TYR A 37 -6.99 -2.71 10.10
N THR A 38 -7.76 -3.65 10.65
CA THR A 38 -8.59 -4.61 9.91
C THR A 38 -10.01 -4.61 10.45
N ASP A 39 -11.01 -4.41 9.60
CA ASP A 39 -12.44 -4.60 9.93
C ASP A 39 -12.99 -5.93 9.37
N GLY A 40 -12.12 -6.74 8.75
CA GLY A 40 -12.41 -8.06 8.20
C GLY A 40 -11.34 -9.08 8.59
N PHE A 41 -10.89 -9.89 7.62
CA PHE A 41 -9.83 -10.88 7.85
C PHE A 41 -8.54 -10.21 8.34
N ARG A 42 -7.89 -10.83 9.34
CA ARG A 42 -6.65 -10.34 9.94
C ARG A 42 -5.52 -11.31 9.63
N HIS A 43 -4.51 -10.82 8.92
CA HIS A 43 -3.36 -11.61 8.50
C HIS A 43 -2.38 -11.81 9.67
N ASP A 44 -1.98 -13.05 9.93
CA ASP A 44 -0.99 -13.40 10.97
C ASP A 44 0.39 -12.78 10.72
N SER A 45 0.68 -12.36 9.49
CA SER A 45 1.94 -11.71 9.10
C SER A 45 2.04 -10.24 9.49
N ILE A 46 0.96 -9.58 9.96
CA ILE A 46 0.98 -8.15 10.32
C ILE A 46 2.13 -7.81 11.30
N PRO A 47 2.35 -8.54 12.41
CA PRO A 47 3.45 -8.24 13.33
C PRO A 47 4.83 -8.35 12.65
N THR A 48 5.03 -9.37 11.82
CA THR A 48 6.29 -9.57 11.07
C THR A 48 6.51 -8.47 10.05
N ALA A 49 5.46 -8.03 9.35
CA ALA A 49 5.54 -6.90 8.43
C ALA A 49 6.00 -5.61 9.13
N ILE A 50 5.41 -5.29 10.29
CA ILE A 50 5.79 -4.11 11.09
C ILE A 50 7.25 -4.20 11.53
N GLU A 51 7.68 -5.37 12.04
CA GLU A 51 9.04 -5.60 12.50
C GLU A 51 10.05 -5.44 11.36
N GLN A 52 9.80 -6.10 10.22
CA GLN A 52 10.68 -6.05 9.06
C GLN A 52 10.74 -4.65 8.47
N LEU A 53 9.62 -3.94 8.31
CA LEU A 53 9.63 -2.54 7.87
C LEU A 53 10.47 -1.65 8.80
N LYS A 54 10.30 -1.77 10.12
CA LYS A 54 11.10 -1.00 11.10
C LYS A 54 12.57 -1.36 11.08
N ALA A 55 12.91 -2.63 10.88
CA ALA A 55 14.30 -3.08 10.81
C ALA A 55 14.99 -2.64 9.51
N TRP A 56 14.27 -2.61 8.38
CA TRP A 56 14.79 -2.19 7.09
C TRP A 56 14.82 -0.67 6.90
N GLY A 57 13.88 0.05 7.52
CA GLY A 57 13.71 1.50 7.38
C GLY A 57 15.00 2.32 7.47
N PRO A 58 15.84 2.15 8.52
CA PRO A 58 17.08 2.92 8.67
C PRO A 58 18.05 2.83 7.49
N TYR A 59 18.09 1.70 6.76
CA TYR A 59 18.99 1.53 5.59
C TYR A 59 18.57 2.34 4.37
N TYR A 60 17.29 2.71 4.34
CA TYR A 60 16.67 3.53 3.31
C TYR A 60 16.32 4.92 3.83
N ASN A 61 16.79 5.27 5.03
CA ASN A 61 16.50 6.54 5.69
C ASN A 61 15.01 6.79 5.94
N ILE A 62 14.25 5.73 6.23
CA ILE A 62 12.81 5.77 6.49
C ILE A 62 12.56 5.41 7.96
N SER A 63 11.66 6.16 8.60
CA SER A 63 11.11 5.85 9.92
C SER A 63 9.61 5.51 9.78
N PHE A 64 9.18 4.50 10.53
CA PHE A 64 7.79 4.04 10.54
C PHE A 64 7.16 4.22 11.92
N ASP A 65 6.13 5.04 11.99
CA ASP A 65 5.24 5.13 13.15
C ASP A 65 4.03 4.22 12.86
N ALA A 66 3.94 3.09 13.57
CA ALA A 66 2.90 2.08 13.32
C ALA A 66 1.67 2.33 14.19
N THR A 67 0.48 2.25 13.59
CA THR A 67 -0.79 2.39 14.31
C THR A 67 -1.88 1.47 13.73
N GLU A 68 -2.87 1.20 14.56
CA GLU A 68 -4.16 0.60 14.20
C GLU A 68 -5.33 1.51 14.66
N ASP A 69 -5.04 2.71 15.19
CA ASP A 69 -6.07 3.63 15.69
C ASP A 69 -6.52 4.60 14.60
N GLN A 70 -7.80 4.51 14.22
CA GLN A 70 -8.44 5.44 13.29
C GLN A 70 -8.35 6.90 13.74
N LYS A 71 -8.21 7.18 15.03
CA LYS A 71 -8.08 8.54 15.58
C LYS A 71 -6.78 9.23 15.18
N ASP A 72 -5.80 8.48 14.69
CA ASP A 72 -4.56 9.06 14.16
C ASP A 72 -4.77 9.71 12.78
N PHE A 73 -5.90 9.48 12.12
CA PHE A 73 -6.27 10.11 10.84
C PHE A 73 -6.96 11.45 11.08
N THR A 74 -6.15 12.43 11.49
CA THR A 74 -6.53 13.85 11.58
C THR A 74 -5.59 14.69 10.75
N GLU A 75 -6.05 15.82 10.22
CA GLU A 75 -5.21 16.73 9.41
C GLU A 75 -3.89 17.06 10.12
N ALA A 76 -3.96 17.42 11.42
CA ALA A 76 -2.79 17.77 12.21
C ALA A 76 -1.79 16.63 12.39
N ASN A 77 -2.26 15.39 12.49
CA ASN A 77 -1.37 14.25 12.64
C ASN A 77 -0.80 13.80 11.28
N LEU A 78 -1.63 13.72 10.23
CA LEU A 78 -1.20 13.34 8.89
C LEU A 78 -0.18 14.34 8.31
N ALA A 79 -0.26 15.62 8.69
CA ALA A 79 0.73 16.65 8.33
C ALA A 79 2.16 16.38 8.85
N LYS A 80 2.38 15.36 9.69
CA LYS A 80 3.71 14.93 10.17
C LYS A 80 4.37 13.87 9.29
N TYR A 81 3.63 13.25 8.35
CA TYR A 81 4.09 12.10 7.56
C TYR A 81 4.26 12.44 6.09
N ASP A 82 5.36 11.98 5.51
CA ASP A 82 5.73 12.14 4.10
C ASP A 82 4.98 11.16 3.20
N ALA A 83 4.54 10.04 3.79
CA ALA A 83 3.69 9.05 3.16
C ALA A 83 2.82 8.33 4.18
N LEU A 84 1.71 7.78 3.69
CA LEU A 84 0.88 6.82 4.40
C LEU A 84 1.08 5.45 3.77
N LEU A 85 1.38 4.44 4.59
CA LEU A 85 1.56 3.06 4.17
C LEU A 85 0.50 2.18 4.81
N PHE A 86 -0.28 1.49 3.99
CA PHE A 86 -1.33 0.58 4.40
C PHE A 86 -0.89 -0.85 4.14
N VAL A 87 -0.81 -1.66 5.19
CA VAL A 87 -0.41 -3.06 5.09
C VAL A 87 -1.53 -3.92 5.67
N HIS A 88 -2.05 -4.84 4.86
CA HIS A 88 -3.06 -5.82 5.28
C HIS A 88 -4.40 -5.24 5.76
N THR A 89 -4.70 -3.97 5.45
CA THR A 89 -5.92 -3.32 5.93
C THR A 89 -7.16 -3.83 5.17
N THR A 90 -8.15 -4.37 5.87
CA THR A 90 -9.33 -5.01 5.26
C THR A 90 -10.63 -4.29 5.61
N GLU A 91 -11.59 -4.32 4.68
CA GLU A 91 -12.96 -3.77 4.84
C GLU A 91 -12.99 -2.27 5.17
N ASN A 92 -13.80 -1.82 6.13
CA ASN A 92 -14.02 -0.41 6.40
C ASN A 92 -13.01 0.15 7.43
N ILE A 93 -11.90 0.68 6.94
CA ILE A 93 -10.74 1.02 7.76
C ILE A 93 -10.79 2.45 8.34
N PHE A 94 -11.78 3.25 7.94
CA PHE A 94 -11.98 4.64 8.35
C PHE A 94 -13.43 4.94 8.76
N ASN A 95 -13.57 5.92 9.65
CA ASN A 95 -14.81 6.65 9.85
C ASN A 95 -14.84 7.91 8.96
N GLY A 96 -15.96 8.64 8.95
CA GLY A 96 -16.14 9.83 8.09
C GLY A 96 -15.06 10.90 8.27
N SER A 97 -14.70 11.25 9.51
CA SER A 97 -13.62 12.23 9.76
C SER A 97 -12.24 11.76 9.28
N ALA A 98 -11.96 10.47 9.38
CA ALA A 98 -10.71 9.88 8.87
C ALA A 98 -10.70 9.86 7.33
N GLN A 99 -11.84 9.62 6.68
CA GLN A 99 -11.99 9.73 5.23
C GLN A 99 -11.74 11.16 4.74
N ASP A 100 -12.27 12.16 5.45
CA ASP A 100 -12.03 13.58 5.14
C ASP A 100 -10.55 13.94 5.29
N ALA A 101 -9.91 13.54 6.40
CA ALA A 101 -8.49 13.80 6.63
C ALA A 101 -7.59 13.11 5.59
N PHE A 102 -7.91 11.87 5.20
CA PHE A 102 -7.20 11.15 4.15
C PHE A 102 -7.35 11.85 2.79
N SER A 103 -8.57 12.26 2.43
CA SER A 103 -8.83 12.96 1.17
C SER A 103 -8.11 14.31 1.10
N ASP A 104 -8.13 15.06 2.21
CA ASP A 104 -7.39 16.32 2.30
C ASP A 104 -5.87 16.10 2.21
N TYR A 105 -5.33 15.08 2.86
CA TYR A 105 -3.92 14.68 2.74
C TYR A 105 -3.53 14.42 1.27
N LEU A 106 -4.32 13.64 0.52
CA LEU A 106 -4.10 13.41 -0.91
C LEU A 106 -4.21 14.69 -1.73
N SER A 107 -5.20 15.54 -1.44
CA SER A 107 -5.42 16.81 -2.16
C SER A 107 -4.25 17.80 -2.05
N LYS A 108 -3.44 17.65 -1.00
CA LYS A 108 -2.23 18.43 -0.71
C LYS A 108 -0.95 17.79 -1.27
N GLY A 109 -1.08 16.72 -2.07
CA GLY A 109 0.06 16.04 -2.68
C GLY A 109 0.66 14.93 -1.82
N GLY A 110 -0.08 14.44 -0.82
CA GLY A 110 0.37 13.37 0.05
C GLY A 110 0.66 12.07 -0.72
N ASN A 111 1.75 11.40 -0.36
CA ASN A 111 2.14 10.13 -0.97
C ASN A 111 1.47 8.94 -0.28
N PHE A 112 1.22 7.88 -1.05
CA PHE A 112 0.45 6.70 -0.65
C PHE A 112 1.17 5.40 -1.01
N ALA A 113 1.06 4.38 -0.17
CA ALA A 113 1.44 3.02 -0.51
C ALA A 113 0.48 1.99 0.09
N GLY A 114 0.17 0.94 -0.66
CA GLY A 114 -0.65 -0.20 -0.21
C GLY A 114 0.05 -1.52 -0.43
N ILE A 115 -0.08 -2.48 0.49
CA ILE A 115 0.50 -3.82 0.37
C ILE A 115 -0.53 -4.89 0.72
N HIS A 116 -0.57 -5.93 -0.12
CA HIS A 116 -1.42 -7.11 -0.02
C HIS A 116 -2.88 -6.75 0.16
N ALA A 117 -3.48 -7.11 1.31
CA ALA A 117 -4.89 -6.93 1.56
C ALA A 117 -5.33 -5.47 1.72
N ALA A 118 -4.42 -4.49 1.62
CA ALA A 118 -4.82 -3.09 1.40
C ALA A 118 -5.78 -2.94 0.20
N SER A 119 -5.71 -3.81 -0.81
CA SER A 119 -6.70 -3.83 -1.90
C SER A 119 -8.08 -4.36 -1.54
N VAL A 120 -8.21 -4.97 -0.37
CA VAL A 120 -9.48 -5.45 0.22
C VAL A 120 -10.17 -4.36 1.06
N ALA A 121 -9.48 -3.27 1.41
CA ALA A 121 -10.14 -2.13 2.04
C ALA A 121 -11.17 -1.50 1.08
N PHE A 122 -12.35 -1.20 1.62
CA PHE A 122 -13.49 -0.61 0.91
C PHE A 122 -14.06 -1.44 -0.26
N VAL A 123 -13.81 -2.76 -0.35
CA VAL A 123 -14.42 -3.61 -1.39
C VAL A 123 -15.95 -3.70 -1.26
N SER A 124 -16.47 -3.75 -0.03
CA SER A 124 -17.90 -3.79 0.26
C SER A 124 -18.60 -2.42 0.17
N LYS A 125 -17.82 -1.34 0.21
CA LYS A 125 -18.28 0.06 0.17
C LYS A 125 -17.29 0.90 -0.63
N THR A 126 -17.29 0.72 -1.94
CA THR A 126 -16.36 1.40 -2.87
C THR A 126 -16.32 2.90 -2.60
N TRP A 127 -15.10 3.42 -2.44
CA TRP A 127 -14.84 4.83 -2.19
C TRP A 127 -13.71 5.31 -3.11
N PRO A 128 -14.02 6.08 -4.18
CA PRO A 128 -13.07 6.41 -5.24
C PRO A 128 -11.73 7.04 -4.78
N PRO A 129 -11.70 7.96 -3.79
CA PRO A 129 -10.43 8.47 -3.27
C PRO A 129 -9.45 7.40 -2.80
N TRP A 130 -9.97 6.27 -2.29
CA TRP A 130 -9.17 5.09 -1.97
C TRP A 130 -8.88 4.23 -3.19
N THR A 131 -9.94 3.74 -3.87
CA THR A 131 -9.79 2.72 -4.92
C THR A 131 -8.96 3.21 -6.10
N ASP A 132 -9.11 4.48 -6.47
CA ASP A 132 -8.42 5.03 -7.63
C ASP A 132 -6.96 5.38 -7.27
N THR A 133 -6.72 5.87 -6.04
CA THR A 133 -5.35 6.10 -5.51
C THR A 133 -4.57 4.80 -5.43
N LEU A 134 -5.22 3.72 -5.01
CA LEU A 134 -4.65 2.38 -4.99
C LEU A 134 -4.43 1.84 -6.41
N GLY A 135 -5.38 2.06 -7.32
CA GLY A 135 -5.33 1.70 -8.74
C GLY A 135 -6.32 0.63 -9.14
N SER A 136 -6.58 -0.34 -8.26
CA SER A 136 -7.71 -1.27 -8.40
C SER A 136 -7.97 -1.96 -7.07
N SER A 137 -9.19 -2.47 -6.89
CA SER A 137 -9.59 -3.23 -5.70
C SER A 137 -9.44 -4.73 -5.94
N PHE A 138 -9.21 -5.46 -4.86
CA PHE A 138 -9.27 -6.91 -4.85
C PHE A 138 -10.61 -7.42 -5.37
N ASP A 139 -10.59 -8.50 -6.16
CA ASP A 139 -11.79 -9.20 -6.60
C ASP A 139 -11.82 -10.64 -6.04
N HIS A 140 -10.79 -11.43 -6.31
CA HIS A 140 -10.66 -12.80 -5.82
C HIS A 140 -9.21 -13.31 -5.93
N HIS A 141 -8.94 -14.52 -5.43
CA HIS A 141 -7.74 -15.29 -5.73
C HIS A 141 -8.06 -16.80 -5.71
N PRO A 142 -7.33 -17.64 -6.44
CA PRO A 142 -7.41 -19.09 -6.27
C PRO A 142 -6.78 -19.50 -4.93
N ALA A 143 -6.87 -20.79 -4.57
CA ALA A 143 -6.15 -21.30 -3.41
C ALA A 143 -4.66 -20.92 -3.47
N ARG A 144 -4.12 -20.51 -2.31
CA ARG A 144 -2.72 -20.13 -2.17
C ARG A 144 -1.81 -21.25 -2.69
N GLN A 145 -0.84 -20.87 -3.50
CA GLN A 145 0.05 -21.81 -4.16
C GLN A 145 1.34 -21.11 -4.59
N THR A 146 2.33 -21.90 -4.96
CA THR A 146 3.53 -21.34 -5.59
C THR A 146 3.19 -20.76 -6.96
N ALA A 147 3.51 -19.50 -7.18
CA ALA A 147 3.39 -18.81 -8.46
C ALA A 147 4.71 -18.12 -8.81
N THR A 148 4.93 -17.79 -10.08
CA THR A 148 6.11 -17.06 -10.56
C THR A 148 5.74 -15.65 -10.97
N PHE A 149 6.36 -14.67 -10.34
CA PHE A 149 6.18 -13.25 -10.63
C PHE A 149 7.25 -12.77 -11.60
N VAL A 150 6.86 -11.92 -12.55
CA VAL A 150 7.69 -11.50 -13.68
C VAL A 150 7.84 -9.99 -13.64
N LYS A 151 9.09 -9.53 -13.76
CA LYS A 151 9.43 -8.10 -13.80
C LYS A 151 8.96 -7.48 -15.11
N GLU A 152 8.14 -6.44 -15.01
CA GLU A 152 7.60 -5.70 -16.17
C GLU A 152 8.37 -4.39 -16.44
N MET A 153 9.13 -3.91 -15.45
CA MET A 153 9.87 -2.65 -15.57
C MET A 153 11.31 -2.79 -15.11
N THR A 154 12.26 -2.39 -15.97
CA THR A 154 13.66 -2.21 -15.61
C THR A 154 13.94 -0.75 -15.27
N GLY A 155 14.94 -0.49 -14.42
CA GLY A 155 15.33 0.87 -14.01
C GLY A 155 14.57 1.44 -12.81
N HIS A 156 13.48 0.80 -12.36
CA HIS A 156 12.70 1.28 -11.21
C HIS A 156 13.30 0.77 -9.87
N PRO A 157 13.36 1.59 -8.80
CA PRO A 157 13.85 1.17 -7.48
C PRO A 157 13.23 -0.11 -6.93
N ALA A 158 11.93 -0.29 -7.14
CA ALA A 158 11.18 -1.47 -6.70
C ALA A 158 11.54 -2.75 -7.46
N THR A 159 12.24 -2.69 -8.60
CA THR A 159 12.52 -3.85 -9.45
C THR A 159 14.02 -4.06 -9.71
N ASN A 160 14.82 -3.00 -9.71
CA ASN A 160 16.28 -3.07 -9.91
C ASN A 160 17.02 -4.05 -8.98
N PRO A 161 16.74 -4.12 -7.66
CA PRO A 161 17.49 -4.98 -6.75
C PRO A 161 17.03 -6.45 -6.76
N THR A 162 16.12 -6.82 -7.66
CA THR A 162 15.45 -8.13 -7.69
C THR A 162 15.76 -8.88 -9.00
N PRO A 163 15.64 -10.22 -9.03
CA PRO A 163 15.70 -10.98 -10.27
C PRO A 163 14.51 -10.65 -11.20
N ASP A 164 14.63 -11.02 -12.48
CA ASP A 164 13.54 -10.83 -13.45
C ASP A 164 12.35 -11.75 -13.18
N ARG A 165 12.60 -12.87 -12.49
CA ARG A 165 11.62 -13.89 -12.14
C ARG A 165 11.92 -14.44 -10.77
N TRP A 166 10.87 -14.66 -9.99
CA TRP A 166 10.97 -15.12 -8.61
C TRP A 166 9.65 -15.79 -8.22
N SER A 167 9.74 -16.90 -7.48
CA SER A 167 8.60 -17.77 -7.19
C SER A 167 8.38 -17.91 -5.69
N PHE A 168 7.15 -17.67 -5.23
CA PHE A 168 6.75 -17.75 -3.83
C PHE A 168 5.42 -18.47 -3.70
N ASP A 169 5.22 -19.12 -2.55
CA ASP A 169 3.88 -19.46 -2.08
C ASP A 169 3.14 -18.18 -1.65
N GLU A 170 2.17 -17.77 -2.47
CA GLU A 170 1.44 -16.52 -2.30
C GLU A 170 0.02 -16.63 -2.86
N GLU A 171 -0.82 -15.67 -2.48
CA GLU A 171 -2.15 -15.52 -3.07
C GLU A 171 -2.04 -14.69 -4.35
N VAL A 172 -2.41 -15.28 -5.49
CA VAL A 172 -2.42 -14.58 -6.77
C VAL A 172 -3.72 -13.79 -6.90
N TYR A 173 -3.69 -12.52 -6.48
CA TYR A 173 -4.86 -11.65 -6.50
C TYR A 173 -5.25 -11.26 -7.93
N SER A 174 -6.53 -11.47 -8.25
CA SER A 174 -7.23 -10.82 -9.35
C SER A 174 -7.92 -9.54 -8.87
N PHE A 175 -8.07 -8.58 -9.77
CA PHE A 175 -8.54 -7.23 -9.50
C PHE A 175 -9.84 -6.91 -10.24
N SER A 176 -10.60 -5.96 -9.69
CA SER A 176 -11.91 -5.56 -10.23
C SER A 176 -11.82 -4.73 -11.50
N SER A 177 -10.65 -4.17 -11.81
CA SER A 177 -10.37 -3.36 -13.01
C SER A 177 -8.89 -3.40 -13.39
N ASP A 178 -8.56 -3.02 -14.62
CA ASP A 178 -7.17 -2.82 -15.03
C ASP A 178 -6.62 -1.51 -14.41
N PRO A 179 -5.60 -1.54 -13.53
CA PRO A 179 -5.02 -0.33 -12.93
C PRO A 179 -4.40 0.61 -13.98
N ARG A 180 -4.02 0.11 -15.17
CA ARG A 180 -3.51 0.96 -16.26
C ARG A 180 -4.56 1.91 -16.83
N SER A 181 -5.86 1.62 -16.65
CA SER A 181 -6.93 2.54 -17.04
C SER A 181 -6.87 3.87 -16.28
N LEU A 182 -6.23 3.89 -15.11
CA LEU A 182 -5.94 5.07 -14.30
C LEU A 182 -4.53 5.63 -14.53
N GLY A 183 -3.81 5.12 -15.53
CA GLY A 183 -2.44 5.52 -15.84
C GLY A 183 -1.36 4.84 -14.99
N ALA A 184 -1.70 3.80 -14.23
CA ALA A 184 -0.72 3.03 -13.48
C ALA A 184 0.27 2.31 -14.42
N LYS A 185 1.50 2.12 -13.94
CA LYS A 185 2.58 1.41 -14.64
C LYS A 185 2.96 0.17 -13.86
N LEU A 186 3.02 -0.98 -14.54
CA LEU A 186 3.29 -2.25 -13.90
C LEU A 186 4.76 -2.38 -13.52
N LEU A 187 5.00 -2.92 -12.33
CA LEU A 187 6.31 -3.33 -11.82
C LEU A 187 6.47 -4.84 -11.94
N TYR A 188 5.41 -5.58 -11.57
CA TYR A 188 5.35 -7.03 -11.70
C TYR A 188 4.01 -7.50 -12.24
N SER A 189 4.07 -8.61 -12.95
CA SER A 189 2.94 -9.46 -13.29
C SER A 189 3.14 -10.88 -12.72
N VAL A 190 2.16 -11.76 -12.90
CA VAL A 190 2.29 -13.20 -12.65
C VAL A 190 2.32 -13.98 -13.96
N ASP A 191 3.17 -15.00 -14.04
CA ASP A 191 3.17 -15.95 -15.15
C ASP A 191 1.94 -16.87 -15.06
N PRO A 192 0.98 -16.78 -16.00
CA PRO A 192 -0.25 -17.58 -15.97
C PRO A 192 0.00 -19.09 -16.13
N ALA A 193 1.17 -19.52 -16.60
CA ALA A 193 1.52 -20.94 -16.67
C ALA A 193 2.03 -21.51 -15.34
N SER A 194 2.30 -20.65 -14.35
CA SER A 194 2.94 -21.04 -13.08
C SER A 194 1.96 -21.32 -11.95
N TYR A 195 0.68 -20.98 -12.10
CA TYR A 195 -0.36 -21.18 -11.09
C TYR A 195 -1.66 -21.66 -11.74
N LYS A 196 -2.54 -22.27 -10.94
CA LYS A 196 -3.86 -22.71 -11.37
C LYS A 196 -4.92 -21.71 -10.91
N GLU A 197 -5.43 -20.95 -11.86
CA GLU A 197 -6.64 -20.17 -11.69
C GLU A 197 -7.86 -21.10 -11.60
N ASN A 198 -8.76 -20.84 -10.65
CA ASN A 198 -9.96 -21.65 -10.42
C ASN A 198 -11.26 -20.83 -10.60
N SER A 199 -11.15 -19.56 -10.97
CA SER A 199 -12.26 -18.62 -11.14
C SER A 199 -12.23 -17.93 -12.50
N VAL A 200 -13.33 -17.29 -12.87
CA VAL A 200 -13.39 -16.46 -14.08
C VAL A 200 -12.75 -15.11 -13.77
N VAL A 201 -11.63 -14.83 -14.45
CA VAL A 201 -10.94 -13.55 -14.34
C VAL A 201 -11.70 -12.48 -15.15
N LYS A 202 -12.09 -11.39 -14.49
CA LYS A 202 -12.66 -10.19 -15.14
C LYS A 202 -11.59 -9.44 -15.95
N GLU A 203 -11.97 -8.40 -16.67
CA GLU A 203 -11.01 -7.55 -17.39
C GLU A 203 -10.14 -6.72 -16.42
N GLN A 204 -9.04 -7.30 -15.98
CA GLN A 204 -7.94 -6.64 -15.26
C GLN A 204 -6.72 -6.35 -16.17
N GLY A 205 -6.88 -6.63 -17.46
CA GLY A 205 -5.88 -6.48 -18.51
C GLY A 205 -4.80 -7.57 -18.52
N THR A 206 -3.87 -7.46 -19.48
CA THR A 206 -2.78 -8.42 -19.70
C THR A 206 -1.46 -7.66 -19.94
N PRO A 207 -0.32 -8.05 -19.33
CA PRO A 207 -0.17 -9.18 -18.39
C PRO A 207 -0.94 -8.95 -17.08
N HIS A 208 -1.18 -10.03 -16.32
CA HIS A 208 -1.95 -10.03 -15.06
C HIS A 208 -1.19 -9.21 -14.01
N PRO A 209 -1.68 -8.03 -13.60
CA PRO A 209 -0.94 -7.11 -12.74
C PRO A 209 -0.79 -7.65 -11.32
N ILE A 210 0.39 -7.48 -10.71
CA ILE A 210 0.68 -7.89 -9.31
C ILE A 210 1.20 -6.72 -8.48
N ALA A 211 2.01 -5.86 -9.09
CA ALA A 211 2.49 -4.64 -8.46
C ALA A 211 2.57 -3.52 -9.49
N TRP A 212 2.29 -2.30 -9.06
CA TRP A 212 2.29 -1.13 -9.92
C TRP A 212 2.54 0.15 -9.13
N TYR A 213 2.71 1.23 -9.87
CA TYR A 213 2.77 2.57 -9.30
C TYR A 213 1.97 3.56 -10.16
N GLN A 214 1.63 4.70 -9.57
CA GLN A 214 1.07 5.85 -10.28
C GLN A 214 1.92 7.09 -10.01
N ASP A 215 2.35 7.77 -11.08
CA ASP A 215 3.03 9.07 -10.98
C ASP A 215 2.10 10.17 -10.42
N TYR A 216 0.78 9.97 -10.55
CA TYR A 216 -0.30 10.79 -10.04
C TYR A 216 -1.31 9.87 -9.36
N ALA A 217 -1.53 10.01 -8.05
CA ALA A 217 -2.57 9.27 -7.34
C ALA A 217 -3.96 9.61 -7.90
N ALA A 218 -4.54 8.72 -8.71
CA ALA A 218 -5.74 9.00 -9.51
C ALA A 218 -6.97 9.38 -8.67
N GLY A 219 -7.07 8.89 -7.44
CA GLY A 219 -8.15 9.24 -6.51
C GLY A 219 -8.03 10.60 -5.84
N ALA A 220 -6.92 11.32 -6.04
CA ALA A 220 -6.71 12.62 -5.44
C ALA A 220 -7.43 13.72 -6.23
N ILE A 221 -8.32 14.47 -5.57
CA ILE A 221 -8.85 15.74 -6.09
C ILE A 221 -7.87 16.85 -5.69
N ILE A 222 -6.96 17.21 -6.58
CA ILE A 222 -5.89 18.15 -6.28
C ILE A 222 -6.41 19.59 -6.21
N LYS A 223 -6.00 20.33 -5.17
CA LYS A 223 -6.34 21.75 -5.02
C LYS A 223 -5.74 22.58 -6.18
N PRO A 224 -6.36 23.69 -6.61
CA PRO A 224 -5.82 24.54 -7.67
C PRO A 224 -4.35 24.93 -7.40
N GLY A 225 -3.48 24.68 -8.39
CA GLY A 225 -2.03 24.92 -8.27
C GLY A 225 -1.26 23.87 -7.46
N GLY A 226 -1.93 22.83 -6.95
CA GLY A 226 -1.29 21.71 -6.28
C GLY A 226 -0.66 20.70 -7.25
N VAL A 227 0.15 19.81 -6.68
CA VAL A 227 0.78 18.68 -7.38
C VAL A 227 0.34 17.41 -6.67
N ALA A 228 -0.03 16.37 -7.40
CA ALA A 228 -0.38 15.09 -6.79
C ALA A 228 0.87 14.38 -6.26
N GLY A 229 0.67 13.63 -5.17
CA GLY A 229 1.65 12.67 -4.70
C GLY A 229 1.67 11.41 -5.57
N ARG A 230 2.67 10.57 -5.29
CA ARG A 230 2.83 9.25 -5.91
C ARG A 230 2.07 8.17 -5.14
N SER A 231 1.65 7.12 -5.85
CA SER A 231 1.14 5.90 -5.24
C SER A 231 1.93 4.66 -5.67
N PHE A 232 2.12 3.72 -4.74
CA PHE A 232 2.74 2.41 -4.98
C PHE A 232 1.86 1.30 -4.41
N PHE A 233 1.74 0.19 -5.13
CA PHE A 233 1.02 -0.99 -4.67
C PHE A 233 1.74 -2.28 -5.03
N SER A 234 1.68 -3.25 -4.11
CA SER A 234 2.08 -4.65 -4.35
C SER A 234 1.07 -5.59 -3.71
N SER A 235 0.59 -6.58 -4.46
CA SER A 235 -0.39 -7.56 -3.96
C SER A 235 0.23 -8.70 -3.16
N LEU A 236 1.55 -8.83 -3.16
CA LEU A 236 2.25 -9.87 -2.41
C LEU A 236 2.35 -9.50 -0.92
N GLY A 237 2.52 -10.52 -0.07
CA GLY A 237 2.82 -10.31 1.35
C GLY A 237 1.92 -11.06 2.32
N HIS A 238 1.20 -12.10 1.89
CA HIS A 238 0.33 -12.89 2.76
C HIS A 238 1.11 -13.55 3.91
N ASN A 239 2.25 -14.15 3.59
CA ASN A 239 2.97 -15.04 4.49
C ASN A 239 4.04 -14.33 5.31
N ASN A 240 4.30 -14.81 6.53
CA ASN A 240 5.46 -14.39 7.33
C ASN A 240 6.78 -14.57 6.56
N SER A 241 6.92 -15.68 5.84
CA SER A 241 8.10 -15.97 5.02
C SER A 241 8.29 -14.96 3.90
N THR A 242 7.22 -14.38 3.35
CA THR A 242 7.32 -13.35 2.32
C THR A 242 7.93 -12.08 2.90
N TRP A 243 7.49 -11.63 4.08
CA TRP A 243 8.09 -10.46 4.77
C TRP A 243 9.53 -10.68 5.23
N MET A 244 9.94 -11.93 5.42
CA MET A 244 11.32 -12.30 5.75
C MET A 244 12.18 -12.55 4.51
N ASP A 245 11.59 -12.52 3.31
CA ASP A 245 12.33 -12.68 2.07
C ASP A 245 13.04 -11.38 1.68
N ASP A 246 14.34 -11.50 1.41
CA ASP A 246 15.20 -10.38 1.05
C ASP A 246 14.78 -9.72 -0.27
N THR A 247 14.33 -10.51 -1.24
CA THR A 247 13.88 -9.99 -2.54
C THR A 247 12.59 -9.20 -2.38
N PHE A 248 11.64 -9.71 -1.58
CA PHE A 248 10.38 -9.03 -1.31
C PHE A 248 10.60 -7.72 -0.55
N MET A 249 11.45 -7.74 0.47
CA MET A 249 11.77 -6.53 1.22
C MET A 249 12.49 -5.50 0.36
N LYS A 250 13.42 -5.91 -0.51
CA LYS A 250 14.05 -5.00 -1.48
C LYS A 250 13.03 -4.40 -2.46
N HIS A 251 12.05 -5.17 -2.91
CA HIS A 251 10.94 -4.67 -3.73
C HIS A 251 10.12 -3.60 -2.98
N VAL A 252 9.68 -3.90 -1.76
CA VAL A 252 8.88 -2.99 -0.92
C VAL A 252 9.66 -1.71 -0.63
N MET A 253 10.89 -1.82 -0.11
CA MET A 253 11.71 -0.66 0.25
C MET A 253 12.08 0.19 -0.96
N GLY A 254 12.32 -0.44 -2.12
CA GLY A 254 12.51 0.25 -3.39
C GLY A 254 11.25 1.01 -3.83
N GLY A 255 10.08 0.38 -3.73
CA GLY A 255 8.78 1.03 -4.01
C GLY A 255 8.54 2.24 -3.14
N LEU A 256 8.73 2.12 -1.82
CA LEU A 256 8.61 3.22 -0.87
C LEU A 256 9.60 4.35 -1.17
N SER A 257 10.86 4.01 -1.46
CA SER A 257 11.89 5.00 -1.83
C SER A 257 11.52 5.80 -3.08
N TRP A 258 10.95 5.12 -4.10
CA TRP A 258 10.45 5.79 -5.30
C TRP A 258 9.26 6.72 -4.99
N THR A 259 8.32 6.25 -4.17
CA THR A 259 7.17 7.04 -3.71
C THR A 259 7.64 8.30 -2.99
N PHE A 260 8.66 8.20 -2.14
CA PHE A 260 9.16 9.33 -1.34
C PHE A 260 10.12 10.24 -2.11
N ALA A 261 10.67 9.79 -3.24
CA ALA A 261 11.32 10.65 -4.20
C ALA A 261 10.33 11.52 -5.01
N SER A 262 9.04 11.55 -4.63
CA SER A 262 8.07 12.53 -5.14
C SER A 262 8.54 13.95 -4.87
N ASN A 263 8.20 14.88 -5.77
CA ASN A 263 8.45 16.31 -5.58
C ASN A 263 7.53 16.94 -4.53
N THR A 264 6.53 16.22 -4.04
CA THR A 264 5.63 16.65 -2.95
C THR A 264 6.08 16.21 -1.56
N THR A 265 7.10 15.35 -1.47
CA THR A 265 7.66 14.90 -0.20
C THR A 265 8.29 16.08 0.53
N ARG A 266 7.95 16.28 1.81
CA ARG A 266 8.41 17.47 2.56
C ARG A 266 9.91 17.46 2.78
N VAL A 267 10.48 16.29 3.07
CA VAL A 267 11.94 16.12 3.14
C VAL A 267 12.63 16.48 1.81
N ALA A 268 12.03 16.11 0.67
CA ALA A 268 12.57 16.48 -0.64
C ALA A 268 12.36 17.98 -0.94
N ALA A 269 11.28 18.59 -0.46
CA ALA A 269 11.01 20.02 -0.59
C ALA A 269 11.90 20.88 0.31
N GLY A 270 12.26 20.39 1.51
CA GLY A 270 13.18 21.03 2.45
C GLY A 270 14.65 21.04 2.01
N LEU A 271 15.00 20.26 0.99
CA LEU A 271 16.31 20.34 0.31
C LEU A 271 16.44 21.58 -0.61
N TYR A 272 15.35 22.30 -0.86
CA TYR A 272 15.32 23.49 -1.73
C TYR A 272 14.63 24.67 -1.02
N PRO A 273 15.35 25.40 -0.14
CA PRO A 273 14.78 26.44 0.73
C PRO A 273 14.16 27.63 -0.01
N ASP A 274 14.46 27.84 -1.29
CA ASP A 274 14.16 29.10 -1.99
C ASP A 274 12.93 29.06 -2.89
N GLY A 275 12.00 28.11 -2.69
CA GLY A 275 10.72 28.12 -3.41
C GLY A 275 10.84 28.06 -4.94
N GLN A 276 12.03 27.77 -5.47
CA GLN A 276 12.20 27.38 -6.86
C GLN A 276 11.68 25.95 -7.00
N VAL A 277 10.36 25.83 -7.13
CA VAL A 277 9.77 24.74 -7.88
C VAL A 277 10.24 24.93 -9.32
N THR A 278 11.47 24.52 -9.62
CA THR A 278 11.78 24.13 -10.99
C THR A 278 11.09 22.79 -11.20
N VAL A 279 9.79 22.83 -11.50
CA VAL A 279 9.33 21.88 -12.50
C VAL A 279 10.14 22.25 -13.73
N ARG A 280 11.20 21.50 -14.03
CA ARG A 280 11.75 21.53 -15.39
C ARG A 280 10.72 20.84 -16.28
N LEU A 281 9.64 21.57 -16.58
CA LEU A 281 8.88 21.35 -17.80
C LEU A 281 9.86 21.64 -18.94
N GLY A 282 10.27 20.58 -19.64
CA GLY A 282 11.18 20.68 -20.77
C GLY A 282 12.62 20.24 -20.46
N ALA A 283 12.80 18.97 -20.12
CA ALA A 283 13.95 18.22 -20.59
C ALA A 283 13.61 16.73 -20.58
N SER A 284 13.19 16.23 -21.73
CA SER A 284 13.61 14.91 -22.20
C SER A 284 15.13 14.80 -22.02
N ASN A 285 15.62 14.40 -20.84
CA ASN A 285 17.01 14.01 -20.57
C ASN A 285 17.15 13.44 -19.14
N ALA A 286 16.99 12.12 -19.06
CA ALA A 286 17.63 11.08 -18.23
C ALA A 286 18.33 11.34 -16.86
N ASN A 287 18.51 12.54 -16.30
CA ASN A 287 19.46 12.71 -15.18
C ASN A 287 19.02 13.58 -13.98
N ALA A 288 17.77 14.03 -13.89
CA ALA A 288 17.25 14.69 -12.68
C ALA A 288 16.86 13.71 -11.57
N SER A 289 16.58 12.45 -11.92
CA SER A 289 16.26 11.38 -10.96
C SER A 289 17.44 10.99 -10.07
N ALA A 290 18.69 11.21 -10.51
CA ALA A 290 19.88 10.67 -9.84
C ALA A 290 20.14 11.28 -8.45
N VAL A 291 19.87 12.58 -8.26
CA VAL A 291 20.22 13.28 -7.01
C VAL A 291 19.19 13.03 -5.91
N ALA A 292 17.89 13.10 -6.23
CA ALA A 292 16.83 12.72 -5.29
C ALA A 292 16.87 11.22 -4.97
N PHE A 293 17.18 10.36 -5.95
CA PHE A 293 17.39 8.94 -5.66
C PHE A 293 18.55 8.72 -4.69
N SER A 294 19.64 9.49 -4.75
CA SER A 294 20.85 9.22 -3.95
C SER A 294 20.63 9.29 -2.42
N ALA A 295 19.64 10.06 -1.95
CA ALA A 295 19.30 10.13 -0.53
C ALA A 295 18.52 8.90 -0.03
N TRP A 296 17.89 8.16 -0.94
CA TRP A 296 17.01 7.00 -0.67
C TRP A 296 17.51 5.71 -1.32
N THR A 297 18.64 5.76 -2.03
CA THR A 297 19.40 4.57 -2.37
C THR A 297 19.90 3.92 -1.08
N PRO A 298 19.91 2.59 -0.99
CA PRO A 298 20.50 1.90 0.16
C PRO A 298 21.88 2.49 0.45
N VAL A 299 22.18 2.77 1.71
CA VAL A 299 23.50 3.27 2.11
C VAL A 299 24.56 2.34 1.50
N VAL A 300 25.34 2.87 0.57
CA VAL A 300 26.22 2.10 -0.34
C VAL A 300 27.19 1.26 0.48
N GLY A 301 27.08 -0.06 0.36
CA GLY A 301 27.87 -1.05 1.12
C GLY A 301 27.06 -2.05 1.95
N SER A 302 25.73 -1.90 2.05
CA SER A 302 24.87 -2.83 2.78
C SER A 302 24.59 -4.11 1.96
N SER A 303 25.44 -5.12 2.11
CA SER A 303 25.18 -6.51 1.67
C SER A 303 24.12 -7.20 2.57
N GLN A 304 23.15 -6.44 3.09
CA GLN A 304 22.25 -6.94 4.12
C GLN A 304 21.18 -7.84 3.51
N THR A 305 21.04 -8.99 4.16
CA THR A 305 19.93 -9.92 4.04
C THR A 305 18.85 -9.51 5.04
N ALA A 306 17.62 -9.99 4.85
CA ALA A 306 16.55 -9.79 5.81
C ALA A 306 17.01 -10.07 7.27
N PRO A 307 16.66 -9.20 8.23
CA PRO A 307 16.83 -9.46 9.65
C PRO A 307 16.27 -10.84 10.02
N PRO A 308 16.93 -11.58 10.93
CA PRO A 308 16.46 -12.89 11.35
C PRO A 308 15.04 -12.80 11.94
N PRO A 309 14.23 -13.87 11.82
CA PRO A 309 12.86 -13.89 12.33
C PRO A 309 12.82 -13.57 13.83
N PRO A 310 11.75 -12.91 14.32
CA PRO A 310 11.50 -12.83 15.75
C PRO A 310 11.43 -14.25 16.35
N PRO A 311 11.87 -14.42 17.61
CA PRO A 311 11.72 -15.70 18.29
C PRO A 311 10.23 -16.09 18.33
N PRO A 312 9.90 -17.37 18.12
CA PRO A 312 8.51 -17.81 18.14
C PRO A 312 7.87 -17.42 19.48
N LYS A 313 6.75 -16.68 19.42
CA LYS A 313 5.92 -16.46 20.60
C LYS A 313 5.43 -17.83 21.06
N SER A 314 5.52 -18.10 22.36
CA SER A 314 4.96 -19.30 22.97
C SER A 314 3.49 -19.44 22.54
N THR A 315 3.20 -20.51 21.80
CA THR A 315 1.90 -20.81 21.21
C THR A 315 0.82 -20.87 22.30
N PRO A 316 -0.24 -20.05 22.26
CA PRO A 316 -1.49 -20.41 22.91
C PRO A 316 -2.14 -21.52 22.08
N THR A 317 -2.59 -22.56 22.77
CA THR A 317 -3.20 -23.79 22.27
C THR A 317 -4.19 -23.55 21.12
N GLN A 318 -4.11 -24.42 20.09
CA GLN A 318 -4.98 -24.53 18.92
C GLN A 318 -6.41 -23.96 19.12
N SER A 319 -6.76 -22.96 18.31
CA SER A 319 -8.15 -22.69 17.96
C SER A 319 -8.32 -22.93 16.45
N SER A 320 -9.28 -23.79 16.13
CA SER A 320 -9.75 -24.21 14.81
C SER A 320 -9.62 -23.17 13.70
N SER A 321 -9.07 -23.60 12.57
CA SER A 321 -9.21 -22.97 11.25
C SER A 321 -10.67 -22.61 10.97
N GLY A 322 -11.00 -21.32 11.03
CA GLY A 322 -12.19 -20.79 10.38
C GLY A 322 -12.04 -20.93 8.85
N PRO A 323 -13.15 -21.01 8.11
CA PRO A 323 -13.07 -21.12 6.65
C PRO A 323 -12.39 -19.87 6.07
N GLU A 324 -11.36 -20.08 5.25
CA GLU A 324 -10.84 -19.06 4.34
C GLU A 324 -12.02 -18.52 3.53
N SER A 325 -12.24 -17.21 3.56
CA SER A 325 -13.35 -16.55 2.87
C SER A 325 -13.10 -16.57 1.37
N THR A 326 -13.44 -17.68 0.70
CA THR A 326 -13.58 -17.71 -0.76
C THR A 326 -14.85 -16.93 -1.11
N GLY A 327 -14.71 -15.64 -1.42
CA GLY A 327 -15.80 -14.77 -1.87
C GLY A 327 -16.35 -15.23 -3.23
N GLY A 328 -17.21 -16.24 -3.23
CA GLY A 328 -17.99 -16.64 -4.39
C GLY A 328 -19.25 -15.78 -4.50
N ALA A 329 -19.26 -14.88 -5.48
CA ALA A 329 -20.46 -14.15 -5.87
C ALA A 329 -21.53 -15.14 -6.37
N ASN A 330 -22.61 -15.33 -5.60
CA ASN A 330 -23.71 -16.18 -6.02
C ASN A 330 -24.70 -15.35 -6.84
N ALA A 331 -24.80 -15.67 -8.14
CA ALA A 331 -25.77 -15.09 -9.04
C ALA A 331 -27.20 -15.48 -8.62
N SER A 332 -28.08 -14.49 -8.68
CA SER A 332 -29.51 -14.59 -8.39
C SER A 332 -30.22 -15.69 -9.19
N SER A 333 -30.92 -16.59 -8.50
CA SER A 333 -32.04 -17.33 -9.07
C SER A 333 -33.33 -16.93 -8.35
N ASN A 334 -34.22 -16.27 -9.09
CA ASN A 334 -35.60 -16.01 -8.70
C ASN A 334 -36.29 -17.31 -8.26
N SER A 335 -36.85 -17.31 -7.06
CA SER A 335 -37.96 -18.20 -6.68
C SER A 335 -38.77 -17.52 -5.60
N ALA A 336 -40.04 -17.26 -5.94
CA ALA A 336 -41.02 -16.59 -5.11
C ALA A 336 -41.22 -17.34 -3.77
N MET A 337 -41.14 -16.61 -2.66
CA MET A 337 -41.63 -17.09 -1.37
C MET A 337 -43.11 -16.75 -1.25
N ILE A 338 -43.94 -17.79 -1.24
CA ILE A 338 -45.26 -17.78 -0.63
C ILE A 338 -45.06 -17.83 0.88
N SER A 339 -45.62 -16.85 1.59
CA SER A 339 -45.65 -16.78 3.04
C SER A 339 -46.64 -17.81 3.61
N ALA A 340 -46.24 -18.47 4.70
CA ALA A 340 -47.15 -19.18 5.59
C ALA A 340 -47.07 -18.56 6.98
N PRO A 341 -48.20 -18.24 7.65
CA PRO A 341 -48.19 -17.84 9.05
C PRO A 341 -48.38 -19.03 9.99
N ALA A 342 -47.87 -18.84 11.21
CA ALA A 342 -48.00 -19.73 12.36
C ALA A 342 -49.47 -19.98 12.75
N GLY A 343 -49.72 -21.17 13.30
CA GLY A 343 -51.04 -21.76 13.42
C GLY A 343 -51.91 -21.36 14.60
N VAL A 344 -53.10 -21.94 14.63
CA VAL A 344 -53.99 -22.07 15.80
C VAL A 344 -54.82 -23.36 15.60
N TRP A 345 -54.91 -24.18 16.66
CA TRP A 345 -55.84 -25.30 16.77
C TRP A 345 -57.27 -24.80 17.02
N ALA A 346 -58.25 -25.24 16.23
CA ALA A 346 -59.66 -25.26 16.65
C ALA A 346 -60.47 -26.29 15.85
N VAL A 347 -61.21 -27.10 16.59
CA VAL A 347 -62.18 -28.12 16.19
C VAL A 347 -63.46 -27.44 15.66
N GLY A 348 -64.09 -27.97 14.61
CA GLY A 348 -65.38 -27.46 14.13
C GLY A 348 -66.01 -28.28 13.00
N VAL A 349 -67.21 -28.79 13.26
CA VAL A 349 -68.04 -29.73 12.49
C VAL A 349 -68.78 -29.08 11.30
N ALA A 350 -69.16 -29.93 10.32
CA ALA A 350 -70.34 -29.90 9.44
C ALA A 350 -70.31 -29.32 8.00
N ALA A 351 -70.67 -30.24 7.09
CA ALA A 351 -71.77 -30.16 6.12
C ALA A 351 -71.59 -29.54 4.71
N LEU A 352 -71.81 -30.43 3.72
CA LEU A 352 -72.66 -30.33 2.53
C LEU A 352 -72.57 -29.10 1.61
N GLY A 353 -72.39 -29.38 0.32
CA GLY A 353 -72.85 -28.48 -0.74
C GLY A 353 -72.20 -28.74 -2.09
N ALA A 354 -72.81 -29.60 -2.89
CA ALA A 354 -72.50 -29.80 -4.30
C ALA A 354 -72.65 -28.52 -5.13
N LEU A 355 -71.91 -28.40 -6.24
CA LEU A 355 -72.48 -28.09 -7.55
C LEU A 355 -71.48 -28.33 -8.68
N PHE A 356 -71.91 -29.22 -9.57
CA PHE A 356 -71.36 -29.53 -10.89
C PHE A 356 -71.62 -28.38 -11.90
N GLY A 357 -70.83 -28.36 -12.97
CA GLY A 357 -71.20 -27.76 -14.27
C GLY A 357 -70.00 -27.22 -15.04
N ALA A 358 -69.33 -28.06 -15.86
CA ALA A 358 -69.49 -28.17 -17.32
C ALA A 358 -68.80 -27.00 -18.08
N SER A 359 -67.61 -27.19 -18.67
CA SER A 359 -67.32 -27.81 -19.99
C SER A 359 -67.85 -27.00 -21.17
N PHE A 360 -66.95 -26.43 -21.98
CA PHE A 360 -66.56 -26.96 -23.29
C PHE A 360 -65.16 -26.45 -23.66
#